data_AF-A0A7X8ABX1-F1
#
_entry.id   AF-A0A7X8ABX1-F1
#
_cell.length_a   1.000
_cell.length_b   1.000
_cell.length_c   1.000
_cell.angle_alpha   90.00
_cell.angle_beta   90.00
_cell.angle_gamma   90.00
#
_symmetry.space_group_name_H-M   'P 1'
#
loop_
_entity.id
_entity.type
_entity.pdbx_description
1 polymer ?
#
loop_
_entity_poly.entity_id
_entity_poly.type
_entity_poly.pdbx_seq_one_letter_code
_entity_poly.pdbx_strand_id
1 'polypeptide(L)' 'AINDDEAIRAGYELTALEGIIPAIESAHALGALPKLHFNPDEVVVVTVSGRGDKDLDTYLKYNPDGTLIDKEEK' A
#
# COMPACT_ATOMS: atom_id res chain seq x y z
N ALA A 1 -11.09 -7.01 6.02
CA ALA A 1 -11.22 -5.90 5.05
C ALA A 1 -10.19 -4.84 5.40
N ILE A 2 -9.64 -4.18 4.38
CA ILE A 2 -8.61 -3.14 4.48
C ILE A 2 -9.21 -1.87 3.89
N ASN A 3 -8.96 -0.72 4.50
CA ASN A 3 -9.39 0.58 3.97
C ASN A 3 -8.29 1.19 3.08
N ASP A 4 -8.62 2.28 2.39
CA ASP A 4 -7.69 2.91 1.44
C ASP A 4 -6.42 3.41 2.14
N ASP A 5 -6.54 3.99 3.33
CA ASP A 5 -5.40 4.50 4.11
C ASP A 5 -4.37 3.38 4.42
N GLU A 6 -4.86 2.23 4.87
CA GLU A 6 -4.04 1.05 5.15
C GLU A 6 -3.40 0.47 3.88
N ALA A 7 -4.14 0.45 2.77
CA ALA A 7 -3.63 0.00 1.49
C ALA A 7 -2.53 0.93 0.96
N ILE A 8 -2.75 2.25 1.02
CA ILE A 8 -1.79 3.25 0.56
C ILE A 8 -0.52 3.20 1.40
N ARG A 9 -0.64 3.12 2.74
CA ARG A 9 0.52 2.94 3.63
C ARG A 9 1.35 1.71 3.24
N ALA A 10 0.69 0.57 3.02
CA ALA A 10 1.39 -0.65 2.60
C ALA A 10 2.05 -0.53 1.22
N GLY A 11 1.43 0.22 0.30
CA GLY A 11 2.02 0.54 -1.00
C GLY A 11 3.28 1.41 -0.88
N TYR A 12 3.26 2.42 -0.01
CA TYR A 12 4.44 3.22 0.30
C TYR A 12 5.54 2.40 0.96
N GLU A 13 5.21 1.49 1.88
CA GLU A 13 6.18 0.58 2.50
C GLU A 13 6.87 -0.31 1.46
N LEU A 14 6.12 -0.94 0.56
CA LEU A 14 6.71 -1.75 -0.52
C LEU A 14 7.60 -0.90 -1.44
N THR A 15 7.17 0.31 -1.75
CA THR A 15 7.96 1.23 -2.59
C THR A 15 9.27 1.62 -1.91
N ALA A 16 9.23 1.93 -0.62
CA ALA A 16 10.41 2.34 0.15
C ALA A 16 11.40 1.20 0.38
N LEU A 17 10.91 -0.02 0.60
CA LEU A 17 11.73 -1.19 0.89
C LEU A 17 12.31 -1.84 -0.38
N GLU A 18 11.48 -1.99 -1.42
CA GLU A 18 11.81 -2.81 -2.60
C GLU A 18 11.84 -2.00 -3.91
N GLY A 19 11.47 -0.72 -3.89
CA GLY A 19 11.41 0.11 -5.10
C GLY A 19 10.27 -0.25 -6.06
N ILE A 20 9.31 -1.05 -5.62
CA ILE A 20 8.13 -1.45 -6.42
C ILE A 20 6.97 -0.55 -6.05
N ILE A 21 6.41 0.16 -7.03
CA ILE A 21 5.18 0.94 -6.89
C ILE A 21 4.00 0.05 -7.30
N PRO A 22 3.24 -0.55 -6.36
CA PRO A 22 2.14 -1.44 -6.69
C PRO A 22 0.91 -0.63 -7.16
N ALA A 23 0.05 -1.27 -7.95
CA ALA A 23 -1.32 -0.77 -8.14
C ALA A 23 -2.09 -0.76 -6.80
N ILE A 24 -3.06 0.13 -6.63
CA ILE A 24 -3.81 0.26 -5.36
C ILE A 24 -4.55 -1.03 -5.02
N GLU A 25 -5.05 -1.77 -6.00
CA GLU A 25 -5.69 -3.07 -5.79
C GLU A 25 -4.71 -4.12 -5.25
N SER A 26 -3.43 -4.06 -5.65
CA SER A 26 -2.37 -4.89 -5.09
C SER A 26 -1.97 -4.43 -3.68
N ALA A 27 -1.97 -3.12 -3.44
CA ALA A 27 -1.67 -2.53 -2.14
C ALA A 27 -2.67 -2.95 -1.05
N HIS A 28 -3.93 -3.19 -1.41
CA HIS A 28 -4.93 -3.77 -0.51
C HIS A 28 -4.53 -5.15 0.01
N ALA A 29 -3.92 -6.01 -0.82
CA ALA A 29 -3.44 -7.31 -0.38
C ALA A 29 -2.27 -7.18 0.60
N LEU A 30 -1.36 -6.23 0.35
CA LEU A 30 -0.23 -5.93 1.24
C LEU A 30 -0.70 -5.39 2.59
N GLY A 31 -1.68 -4.48 2.58
CA GLY A 31 -2.26 -3.90 3.81
C GLY A 31 -2.96 -4.93 4.70
N ALA A 32 -3.30 -6.11 4.16
CA ALA A 32 -3.85 -7.21 4.94
C ALA A 32 -2.79 -8.00 5.74
N LEU A 33 -1.54 -8.03 5.28
CA LEU A 33 -0.48 -8.84 5.89
C LEU A 33 -0.26 -8.54 7.38
N PRO A 34 -0.24 -7.28 7.86
CA PRO A 34 -0.07 -6.99 9.28
C PRO A 34 -1.21 -7.48 10.18
N LYS A 35 -2.37 -7.82 9.60
CA LYS A 35 -3.55 -8.32 10.33
C LYS A 35 -3.62 -9.85 10.36
N LEU A 36 -2.71 -10.52 9.64
CA LEU A 36 -2.63 -11.98 9.60
C LEU A 36 -1.55 -12.46 10.58
N HIS A 37 -1.73 -13.66 11.12
CA HIS A 37 -0.72 -14.32 11.93
C HIS A 37 0.00 -15.35 11.06
N PHE A 38 1.32 -15.26 11.01
CA PHE A 38 2.17 -16.19 10.28
C PHE A 38 3.09 -16.92 11.26
N ASN A 39 3.38 -18.19 10.98
CA ASN A 39 4.46 -18.88 11.67
C ASN A 39 5.82 -18.37 11.15
N PRO A 40 6.89 -18.39 11.97
CA PRO A 40 8.20 -17.88 11.54
C PRO A 40 8.79 -18.56 10.30
N ASP A 41 8.38 -19.79 10.01
CA ASP A 41 8.80 -20.63 8.89
C ASP A 41 7.77 -20.69 7.75
N GLU A 42 6.69 -19.92 7.84
CA GLU A 42 5.64 -19.90 6.82
C GLU A 42 6.07 -19.10 5.59
N VAL A 43 5.93 -19.72 4.41
CA VAL A 43 6.21 -19.06 3.13
C VAL A 43 4.93 -18.45 2.58
N VAL A 44 4.88 -17.12 2.54
CA VAL A 44 3.73 -16.36 2.04
C VAL A 44 4.02 -15.89 0.61
N VAL A 45 3.08 -16.15 -0.31
CA VAL A 45 3.14 -15.65 -1.68
C VAL A 45 2.03 -14.61 -1.87
N VAL A 46 2.44 -13.40 -2.24
CA VAL A 46 1.52 -12.28 -2.52
C VAL A 46 1.67 -11.87 -3.97
N THR A 47 0.54 -11.79 -4.68
CA THR A 47 0.52 -11.35 -6.07
C THR A 47 0.45 -9.84 -6.15
N VAL A 48 1.47 -9.21 -6.71
CA VAL A 48 1.42 -7.81 -7.16
C VAL A 48 0.96 -7.82 -8.62
N SER A 49 -0.35 -7.69 -8.83
CA SER A 49 -1.00 -7.91 -10.12
C SER A 49 -0.78 -6.78 -11.13
N GLY A 50 -0.42 -5.59 -10.65
CA GLY A 50 -0.29 -4.39 -11.46
C GLY A 50 0.73 -3.39 -10.93
N ARG A 51 1.16 -2.51 -11.82
CA ARG A 51 2.03 -1.37 -11.56
C ARG A 51 1.20 -0.13 -11.21
N GLY A 52 1.69 0.68 -10.27
CA GLY A 52 1.00 1.87 -9.78
C GLY A 52 1.21 3.14 -10.62
N ASP A 53 1.76 3.06 -11.84
CA ASP A 53 2.01 4.25 -12.69
C ASP A 53 0.76 5.10 -12.92
N LYS A 54 -0.41 4.45 -13.05
CA LYS A 54 -1.70 5.14 -13.26
C LYS A 54 -2.32 5.64 -11.96
N ASP A 55 -1.85 5.11 -10.83
CA ASP A 55 -2.40 5.39 -9.51
C ASP A 55 -1.57 6.45 -8.76
N LEU A 56 -0.50 6.95 -9.36
CA LEU A 56 0.41 7.91 -8.73
C LEU A 56 -0.33 9.17 -8.26
N ASP A 57 -1.27 9.70 -9.04
CA ASP A 57 -2.10 10.85 -8.65
C ASP A 57 -2.93 10.58 -7.40
N THR A 58 -3.28 9.32 -7.15
CA THR A 58 -3.99 8.91 -5.93
C THR A 58 -2.99 8.80 -4.78
N TYR A 59 -1.86 8.13 -4.96
CA TYR A 59 -0.80 8.07 -3.94
C TYR A 59 -0.37 9.46 -3.45
N LEU A 60 -0.21 10.41 -4.36
CA LEU A 60 0.20 11.79 -4.06
C LEU A 60 -0.85 12.60 -3.28
N LYS A 61 -2.08 12.11 -3.10
CA LYS A 61 -3.06 12.71 -2.19
C LYS A 61 -2.87 12.27 -0.75
N TYR A 62 -2.01 11.30 -0.50
CA TYR A 62 -1.73 10.74 0.80
C TYR A 62 -0.28 10.97 1.20
N ASN A 63 -0.06 11.16 2.48
CA ASN A 63 1.25 11.04 3.09
C ASN A 63 1.70 9.57 3.08
N PRO A 64 3.02 9.30 3.21
CA PRO A 64 3.54 7.93 3.28
C PRO A 64 2.96 7.06 4.41
N ASP A 65 2.42 7.67 5.46
CA ASP A 65 1.76 6.98 6.57
C ASP A 65 0.30 6.57 6.28
N GLY A 66 -0.21 6.89 5.09
CA GLY A 66 -1.59 6.59 4.67
C GLY A 66 -2.61 7.65 5.05
N THR A 67 -2.20 8.78 5.65
CA THR A 67 -3.11 9.89 5.94
C THR A 67 -3.34 10.77 4.71
N LEU A 68 -4.57 11.28 4.52
CA LEU A 68 -4.85 12.23 3.44
C LEU A 68 -4.11 13.55 3.69
N ILE A 69 -3.59 14.13 2.61
CA ILE A 69 -3.08 15.50 2.62
C ILE A 69 -4.30 16.41 2.56
N ASP A 70 -4.69 16.95 3.71
CA ASP A 70 -5.76 17.95 3.77
C ASP A 70 -5.38 19.14 2.90
N LYS A 71 -6.20 19.43 1.89
CA LYS A 71 -6.14 20.69 1.15
C LYS A 71 -6.78 21.82 1.97
N GLU A 72 -6.34 22.02 3.21
CA GLU A 72 -6.55 23.29 3.92
C GLU A 72 -5.35 24.21 3.65
N GLU A 73 -5.22 24.62 2.39
CA GLU A 73 -4.52 25.87 2.02
C GLU A 73 -4.97 26.28 0.60
N LYS A 74 -6.21 26.76 0.52
CA LYS A 74 -6.63 27.77 -0.45
C LYS A 74 -7.43 28.84 0.24
#